data_AF-A0A7V9ZGQ6-F1
#
_entry.id   AF-A0A7V9ZGQ6-F1
#
_cell.length_a   1.000
_cell.length_b   1.000
_cell.length_c   1.000
_cell.angle_alpha   90.00
_cell.angle_beta   90.00
_cell.angle_gamma   90.00
#
_symmetry.space_group_name_H-M   'P 1'
#
loop_
_entity.id
_entity.type
_entity.pdbx_description
1 polymer ?
#
loop_
_entity_poly.entity_id
_entity_poly.type
_entity_poly.pdbx_seq_one_letter_code
_entity_poly.pdbx_strand_id
1 'polypeptide(L)'
;MRATKPDGAAFDGARAARDLGEAVAFIDACANAGWISLNSLTNYLSTRAGARRIAFVRQALGLADGAARSTWESRLRVFYITVARLPDHL
;
A
#
# COMPACT_ATOMS: atom_id res chain seq x y z
N MET A 1 20.05 6.43 -2.99
CA MET A 1 19.00 5.59 -2.38
C MET A 1 19.70 4.58 -1.47
N ARG A 2 19.64 4.71 -0.14
CA ARG A 2 20.18 3.68 0.78
C ARG A 2 19.20 2.51 0.73
N ALA A 3 19.65 1.29 0.45
CA ALA A 3 18.78 0.11 0.48
C ALA A 3 18.29 -0.12 1.92
N THR A 4 17.13 0.45 2.23
CA THR A 4 16.40 0.19 3.48
C THR A 4 15.86 -1.23 3.46
N LYS A 5 15.62 -1.82 4.64
CA LYS A 5 14.88 -3.09 4.77
C LYS A 5 13.60 -3.05 3.92
N PRO A 6 13.11 -4.17 3.38
CA PRO A 6 11.99 -4.22 2.43
C PRO A 6 10.77 -3.38 2.86
N ASP A 7 10.40 -3.39 4.14
CA ASP A 7 9.28 -2.60 4.66
C ASP A 7 9.52 -1.07 4.53
N GLY A 8 10.77 -0.63 4.69
CA GLY A 8 11.15 0.77 4.50
C GLY A 8 11.10 1.20 3.04
N ALA A 9 11.50 0.32 2.12
CA ALA A 9 11.38 0.57 0.68
C ALA A 9 9.89 0.60 0.26
N ALA A 10 9.07 -0.31 0.77
CA ALA A 10 7.63 -0.34 0.57
C ALA A 10 6.96 0.95 1.08
N PHE A 11 7.31 1.37 2.31
CA PHE A 11 6.84 2.63 2.87
C PHE A 11 7.24 3.82 2.01
N ASP A 12 8.51 3.94 1.62
CA ASP A 12 9.00 5.08 0.86
C ASP A 12 8.39 5.14 -0.55
N GLY A 13 8.22 3.99 -1.21
CA GLY A 13 7.55 3.89 -2.51
C GLY A 13 6.07 4.31 -2.43
N ALA A 14 5.32 3.73 -1.49
CA ALA A 14 3.93 4.12 -1.26
C ALA A 14 3.81 5.61 -0.87
N ARG A 15 4.71 6.11 -0.03
CA ARG A 15 4.76 7.51 0.41
C ARG A 15 5.08 8.47 -0.74
N ALA A 16 5.84 8.05 -1.73
CA ALA A 16 6.19 8.85 -2.91
C ALA A 16 5.10 8.81 -4.01
N ALA A 17 4.13 7.88 -3.91
CA ALA A 17 3.07 7.75 -4.90
C ALA A 17 2.23 9.04 -5.04
N ARG A 18 1.81 9.30 -6.28
CA ARG A 18 1.05 10.50 -6.66
C ARG A 18 -0.40 10.47 -6.13
N ASP A 19 -0.98 9.28 -6.05
CA ASP A 19 -2.37 9.04 -5.66
C ASP A 19 -2.51 7.73 -4.90
N LEU A 20 -3.69 7.52 -4.32
CA LEU A 20 -3.99 6.36 -3.47
C LEU A 20 -3.94 5.04 -4.24
N GLY A 21 -4.37 5.03 -5.50
CA GLY A 21 -4.36 3.84 -6.35
C GLY A 21 -2.93 3.36 -6.64
N GLU A 22 -2.03 4.29 -6.97
CA GLU A 22 -0.60 3.98 -7.14
C GLU A 22 0.04 3.51 -5.84
N ALA A 23 -0.33 4.09 -4.70
CA ALA A 23 0.20 3.66 -3.40
C ALA A 23 -0.22 2.21 -3.06
N VAL A 24 -1.49 1.88 -3.27
CA VAL A 24 -2.03 0.52 -3.07
C VAL A 24 -1.38 -0.46 -4.02
N ALA A 25 -1.32 -0.13 -5.32
CA ALA A 25 -0.69 -0.98 -6.33
C ALA A 25 0.78 -1.26 -6.03
N PHE A 26 1.51 -0.30 -5.47
CA PHE A 26 2.90 -0.49 -5.06
C PHE A 26 3.02 -1.44 -3.86
N ILE A 27 2.18 -1.27 -2.84
CA ILE A 27 2.14 -2.17 -1.66
C ILE A 27 1.80 -3.60 -2.10
N ASP A 28 0.76 -3.77 -2.91
CA ASP A 28 0.32 -5.06 -3.43
C ASP A 28 1.42 -5.72 -4.26
N ALA A 29 2.11 -4.97 -5.13
CA ALA A 29 3.22 -5.50 -5.91
C ALA A 29 4.37 -6.00 -5.01
N CYS A 30 4.73 -5.26 -3.97
CA CYS A 30 5.75 -5.71 -3.01
C CYS A 30 5.30 -6.95 -2.22
N ALA A 31 4.03 -7.02 -1.83
CA ALA A 31 3.47 -8.16 -1.11
C ALA A 31 3.39 -9.41 -2.00
N ASN A 32 2.89 -9.25 -3.23
CA ASN A 32 2.78 -10.31 -4.23
C ASN A 32 4.15 -10.88 -4.64
N ALA A 33 5.17 -10.02 -4.74
CA ALA A 33 6.55 -10.44 -4.96
C ALA A 33 7.22 -11.11 -3.74
N GLY A 34 6.53 -11.18 -2.60
CA GLY A 34 7.04 -11.76 -1.36
C GLY A 34 8.11 -10.92 -0.65
N TRP A 35 8.25 -9.63 -1.01
CA TRP A 35 9.24 -8.75 -0.38
C TRP A 35 8.81 -8.31 1.01
N ILE A 36 7.50 -8.19 1.23
CA ILE A 36 6.88 -7.82 2.51
C ILE A 36 5.64 -8.68 2.75
N SER A 37 5.15 -8.67 3.98
CA SER A 37 3.76 -9.02 4.29
C SER A 37 3.00 -7.75 4.69
N LEU A 38 1.68 -7.72 4.52
CA LEU A 38 0.88 -6.56 4.99
C LEU A 38 1.01 -6.37 6.51
N ASN A 39 1.20 -7.46 7.27
CA ASN A 39 1.46 -7.41 8.70
C ASN A 39 2.85 -6.83 9.03
N SER A 40 3.90 -7.19 8.28
CA SER A 40 5.23 -6.62 8.50
C SER A 40 5.25 -5.12 8.21
N LEU A 41 4.55 -4.68 7.15
CA LEU A 41 4.41 -3.26 6.85
C LEU A 41 3.56 -2.54 7.92
N THR A 42 2.48 -3.15 8.43
CA THR A 42 1.71 -2.62 9.56
C THR A 42 2.59 -2.37 10.78
N ASN A 43 3.42 -3.37 11.15
CA ASN A 43 4.37 -3.27 12.25
C ASN A 43 5.44 -2.20 11.98
N TYR A 44 5.91 -2.08 10.74
CA TYR A 44 6.83 -1.02 10.38
C TYR A 44 6.20 0.38 10.58
N LEU A 45 4.96 0.58 10.14
CA LEU A 45 4.25 1.86 10.28
C LEU A 45 3.92 2.23 11.73
N SER A 46 3.83 1.26 12.65
CA SER A 46 3.60 1.56 14.07
C SER A 46 4.82 2.24 14.71
N THR A 47 6.03 1.92 14.23
CA THR A 47 7.30 2.52 14.72
C THR A 47 7.61 3.91 14.15
N ARG A 48 6.77 4.43 13.24
CA ARG A 48 7.03 5.65 12.46
C ARG A 48 6.07 6.80 12.76
N ALA A 49 5.56 6.88 14.00
CA ALA A 49 4.72 7.99 14.44
C ALA A 49 5.36 9.36 14.06
N GLY A 50 4.61 10.21 13.36
CA GLY A 50 5.08 11.52 12.92
C GLY A 50 5.77 11.57 11.55
N ALA A 51 5.99 10.43 10.87
CA ALA A 51 6.55 10.46 9.52
C ALA A 51 5.62 11.18 8.53
N ARG A 52 6.21 11.97 7.62
CA ARG A 52 5.47 12.72 6.60
C ARG A 52 4.60 11.76 5.76
N ARG A 53 3.34 12.12 5.54
CA ARG A 53 2.34 11.32 4.79
C ARG A 53 2.07 9.91 5.38
N ILE A 54 2.38 9.66 6.66
CA ILE A 54 2.08 8.35 7.26
C ILE A 54 0.59 7.99 7.23
N ALA A 55 -0.30 8.96 7.44
CA ALA A 55 -1.74 8.74 7.36
C ALA A 55 -2.18 8.26 5.97
N PHE A 56 -1.59 8.83 4.91
CA PHE A 56 -1.82 8.41 3.52
C PHE A 56 -1.35 6.97 3.28
N VAL A 57 -0.16 6.59 3.78
CA VAL A 57 0.33 5.21 3.63
C VAL A 57 -0.52 4.23 4.45
N ARG A 58 -0.99 4.61 5.64
CA ARG A 58 -1.93 3.79 6.42
C ARG A 58 -3.26 3.58 5.71
N GLN A 59 -3.78 4.63 5.06
CA GLN A 59 -4.97 4.52 4.22
C GLN A 59 -4.75 3.56 3.05
N ALA A 60 -3.62 3.68 2.35
CA ALA A 60 -3.27 2.76 1.27
C ALA A 60 -3.14 1.32 1.77
N LEU A 61 -2.47 1.10 2.90
CA LEU A 61 -2.33 -0.23 3.49
C LEU A 61 -3.68 -0.84 3.88
N GLY A 62 -4.62 -0.02 4.39
CA GLY A 62 -5.97 -0.48 4.70
C GLY A 62 -6.79 -0.89 3.47
N LEU A 63 -6.37 -0.49 2.26
CA LEU A 63 -6.97 -0.87 0.99
C LEU A 63 -6.13 -1.90 0.22
N ALA A 64 -4.99 -2.33 0.77
CA ALA A 64 -4.12 -3.31 0.11
C ALA A 64 -4.72 -4.72 0.17
N ASP A 65 -4.41 -5.53 -0.83
CA ASP A 65 -4.70 -6.96 -0.87
C ASP A 65 -3.50 -7.66 -1.51
N GLY A 66 -2.77 -8.41 -0.69
CA GLY A 66 -1.58 -9.14 -1.12
C GLY A 66 -1.85 -10.21 -2.16
N ALA A 67 -3.11 -10.56 -2.41
CA ALA A 67 -3.55 -11.50 -3.45
C ALA A 67 -3.87 -10.83 -4.80
N ALA A 68 -3.77 -9.51 -4.92
CA ALA A 68 -3.99 -8.81 -6.19
C ALA A 68 -3.07 -9.39 -7.29
N ARG A 69 -3.66 -9.81 -8.42
CA ARG A 69 -2.92 -10.46 -9.53
C ARG A 69 -2.20 -9.47 -10.42
N SER A 70 -2.56 -8.19 -10.33
CA SER A 70 -1.92 -7.13 -11.11
C SER A 70 -2.11 -5.77 -10.48
N THR A 71 -1.24 -4.83 -10.84
CA THR A 71 -1.38 -3.43 -10.42
C THR A 71 -2.67 -2.77 -10.94
N TRP A 72 -3.23 -3.24 -12.06
CA TRP A 72 -4.51 -2.76 -12.57
C TRP A 72 -5.68 -3.20 -11.70
N GLU A 73 -5.64 -4.41 -11.17
CA GLU A 73 -6.65 -4.92 -10.21
C GLU A 73 -6.66 -4.06 -8.94
N SER A 74 -5.49 -3.74 -8.39
CA SER A 74 -5.34 -2.83 -7.25
C SER A 74 -5.95 -1.45 -7.53
N ARG A 75 -5.63 -0.84 -8.68
CA ARG A 75 -6.16 0.47 -9.07
C ARG A 75 -7.68 0.45 -9.24
N LEU A 76 -8.21 -0.57 -9.92
CA LEU A 76 -9.63 -0.72 -10.15
C LEU A 76 -10.40 -0.86 -8.83
N ARG A 77 -9.88 -1.65 -7.89
CA ARG A 77 -10.45 -1.81 -6.56
C ARG A 77 -10.50 -0.48 -5.79
N VAL A 78 -9.42 0.30 -5.81
CA VAL A 78 -9.43 1.64 -5.21
C VAL A 78 -10.47 2.54 -5.87
N PHE A 79 -10.60 2.51 -7.21
CA PHE A 79 -11.64 3.27 -7.91
C PHE A 79 -13.05 2.85 -7.48
N TYR A 80 -13.33 1.55 -7.39
CA TYR A 80 -14.64 1.04 -6.94
C TYR A 80 -15.00 1.50 -5.52
N ILE A 81 -14.06 1.42 -4.59
CA ILE A 81 -14.30 1.80 -3.20
C ILE A 81 -14.44 3.32 -3.06
N THR A 82 -13.58 4.10 -3.72
CA THR A 82 -13.48 5.54 -3.46
C THR A 82 -14.38 6.39 -4.35
N VAL A 83 -14.53 6.03 -5.62
CA VAL A 83 -15.32 6.79 -6.61
C VAL A 83 -16.72 6.19 -6.74
N ALA A 84 -16.81 4.87 -6.94
CA ALA A 84 -18.11 4.21 -7.11
C ALA A 84 -18.83 3.90 -5.78
N ARG A 85 -18.16 4.07 -4.62
CA ARG A 85 -18.69 3.83 -3.27
C ARG A 85 -19.23 2.41 -3.07
N LEU A 86 -18.64 1.45 -3.76
CA LEU A 86 -18.95 0.03 -3.59
C LEU A 86 -18.24 -0.53 -2.35
N PRO A 87 -18.82 -1.55 -1.69
CA PRO A 87 -18.16 -2.24 -0.59
C PRO A 87 -16.86 -2.90 -1.06
N ASP A 88 -15.92 -3.06 -0.13
CA ASP A 88 -14.60 -3.67 -0.34
C ASP A 88 -14.63 -5.21 -0.33
N HIS A 89 -15.81 -5.81 -0.17
CA HIS A 89 -16.10 -7.23 -0.19
C HIS A 89 -17.15 -7.54 -1.26
N LEU A 90 -16.72 -8.17 -2.35
CA LEU A 90 -17.58 -8.97 -3.24
C LEU A 90 -17.46 -10.44 -2.85
#